data_AF-A0A9D3XU14-F1
#
_entry.id   AF-A0A9D3XU14-F1
#
_cell.length_a   1.000
_cell.length_b   1.000
_cell.length_c   1.000
_cell.angle_alpha   90.00
_cell.angle_beta   90.00
_cell.angle_gamma   90.00
#
_symmetry.space_group_name_H-M   'P 1'
#
loop_
_entity.id
_entity.type
_entity.pdbx_description
1 polymer ?
#
loop_
_entity_poly.entity_id
_entity_poly.type
_entity_poly.pdbx_seq_one_letter_code
_entity_poly.pdbx_strand_id
1 'polypeptide(L)'
;MVEMHNYVPANSTQQKLSNWGHLNRKVLNKLNFSIPEDMIRKIVQCTPGVVELMLLPLRQKIEEKQKQSKVASGTYQELGTRYALHENGHMETGYSSKPKTNAAGLYVQQSPRAERMNKGQQGYAQALPGDASFRIQLAEREQALLACQETVQILQMKVRRLEHLLHLKNVRIDDLTRRLQQVEQKQK
;
A
#
# COMPACT_ATOMS: atom_id res chain seq x y z
N MET A 1 -14.44 13.56 -16.83
CA MET A 1 -14.89 12.25 -16.33
C MET A 1 -14.24 11.16 -17.20
N VAL A 2 -14.07 9.92 -16.70
CA VAL A 2 -13.48 8.82 -17.48
C VAL A 2 -14.58 8.13 -18.30
N GLU A 3 -14.35 7.95 -19.60
CA GLU A 3 -15.30 7.33 -20.52
C GLU A 3 -15.15 5.80 -20.50
N MET A 4 -15.96 5.12 -19.68
CA MET A 4 -15.83 3.68 -19.47
C MET A 4 -16.09 2.82 -20.71
N HIS A 5 -16.87 3.32 -21.68
CA HIS A 5 -17.14 2.61 -22.94
C HIS A 5 -15.89 2.39 -23.80
N ASN A 6 -14.81 3.17 -23.56
CA ASN A 6 -13.53 3.01 -24.25
C ASN A 6 -12.67 1.86 -23.69
N TYR A 7 -13.12 1.19 -22.63
CA TYR A 7 -12.36 0.15 -21.92
C TYR A 7 -13.15 -1.15 -21.88
N VAL A 8 -13.05 -1.94 -22.95
CA VAL A 8 -13.68 -3.26 -23.01
C VAL A 8 -12.90 -4.25 -22.14
N PRO A 9 -13.55 -4.98 -21.20
CA PRO A 9 -12.92 -6.05 -20.45
C PRO A 9 -12.36 -7.12 -21.41
N ALA A 10 -11.09 -7.48 -21.25
CA ALA A 10 -10.42 -8.37 -22.19
C ALA A 10 -9.38 -9.28 -21.53
N ASN A 11 -9.30 -10.50 -22.05
CA ASN A 11 -8.28 -11.50 -21.72
C ASN A 11 -7.05 -11.42 -22.67
N SER A 12 -7.24 -10.93 -23.90
CA SER A 12 -6.16 -10.72 -24.88
C SER A 12 -5.10 -9.71 -24.42
N THR A 13 -3.84 -10.10 -24.49
CA THR A 13 -2.67 -9.25 -24.21
C THR A 13 -2.69 -7.97 -25.05
N GLN A 14 -3.00 -8.07 -26.34
CA GLN A 14 -3.01 -6.92 -27.25
C GLN A 14 -4.11 -5.92 -26.86
N GLN A 15 -5.29 -6.41 -26.49
CA GLN A 15 -6.39 -5.54 -26.06
C GLN A 15 -6.06 -4.87 -24.72
N LYS A 16 -5.44 -5.60 -23.78
CA LYS A 16 -4.94 -5.02 -22.52
C LYS A 16 -3.93 -3.89 -22.78
N LEU A 17 -2.96 -4.10 -23.69
CA LEU A 17 -1.98 -3.06 -24.08
C LEU A 17 -2.68 -1.82 -24.65
N SER A 18 -3.67 -2.02 -25.54
CA SER A 18 -4.46 -0.92 -26.12
C SER A 18 -5.21 -0.14 -25.03
N ASN A 19 -5.90 -0.84 -24.13
CA ASN A 19 -6.64 -0.23 -23.01
C ASN A 19 -5.69 0.58 -22.10
N TRP A 20 -4.53 0.02 -21.73
CA TRP A 20 -3.53 0.70 -20.90
C TRP A 20 -2.92 1.91 -21.61
N GLY A 21 -2.61 1.80 -22.90
CA GLY A 21 -2.12 2.93 -23.70
C GLY A 21 -3.16 4.06 -23.80
N HIS A 22 -4.44 3.71 -23.95
CA HIS A 22 -5.53 4.68 -23.94
C HIS A 22 -5.68 5.36 -22.58
N LEU A 23 -5.66 4.59 -21.48
CA LEU A 23 -5.67 5.12 -20.11
C LEU A 23 -4.52 6.09 -19.85
N ASN A 24 -3.31 5.70 -20.23
CA ASN A 24 -2.10 6.52 -20.05
C ASN A 24 -2.26 7.88 -20.75
N ARG A 25 -2.67 7.86 -22.01
CA ARG A 25 -2.80 9.08 -22.82
C ARG A 25 -3.99 9.96 -22.44
N LYS A 26 -5.15 9.39 -22.11
CA LYS A 26 -6.41 10.14 -21.95
C LYS A 26 -6.75 10.49 -20.51
N VAL A 27 -6.29 9.69 -19.55
CA VAL A 27 -6.62 9.84 -18.13
C VAL A 27 -5.38 10.26 -17.35
N LEU A 28 -4.29 9.50 -17.43
CA LEU A 28 -3.11 9.74 -16.60
C LEU A 28 -2.37 11.03 -16.97
N ASN A 29 -2.26 11.34 -18.26
CA ASN A 29 -1.68 12.61 -18.71
C ASN A 29 -2.41 13.85 -18.13
N LYS A 30 -3.72 13.77 -17.85
CA LYS A 30 -4.46 14.88 -17.21
C LYS A 30 -4.05 15.10 -15.75
N LEU A 31 -3.44 14.10 -15.13
CA LEU A 31 -2.87 14.13 -13.78
C LEU A 31 -1.38 14.47 -13.79
N ASN A 32 -0.80 14.85 -14.95
CA ASN A 32 0.65 14.99 -15.14
C ASN A 32 1.42 13.71 -14.75
N PHE A 33 0.83 12.55 -15.04
CA PHE A 33 1.40 11.24 -14.74
C PHE A 33 1.49 10.43 -16.03
N SER A 34 2.65 9.83 -16.29
CA SER A 34 2.87 9.03 -17.49
C SER A 34 3.57 7.72 -17.13
N ILE A 35 3.07 6.63 -17.70
CA ILE A 35 3.61 5.28 -17.53
C ILE A 35 4.46 4.93 -18.76
N PRO A 36 5.76 4.63 -18.61
CA PRO A 36 6.59 4.10 -19.69
C PRO A 36 6.00 2.82 -20.31
N GLU A 37 6.20 2.66 -21.62
CA GLU A 37 5.57 1.58 -22.38
C GLU A 37 6.10 0.19 -22.00
N ASP A 38 7.38 0.09 -21.60
CA ASP A 38 7.98 -1.12 -21.05
C ASP A 38 7.34 -1.52 -19.71
N MET A 39 6.99 -0.54 -18.87
CA MET A 39 6.25 -0.78 -17.63
C MET A 39 4.82 -1.23 -17.92
N ILE A 40 4.13 -0.65 -18.91
CA ILE A 40 2.82 -1.13 -19.38
C ILE A 40 2.89 -2.59 -19.82
N ARG A 41 3.92 -2.98 -20.58
CA ARG A 41 4.13 -4.38 -20.99
C ARG A 41 4.24 -5.32 -19.79
N LYS A 42 5.04 -4.96 -18.79
CA LYS A 42 5.19 -5.73 -17.55
C LYS A 42 3.88 -5.83 -16.75
N ILE A 43 3.10 -4.75 -16.69
CA ILE A 43 1.76 -4.75 -16.06
C ILE A 43 0.82 -5.73 -16.77
N VAL A 44 0.79 -5.70 -18.11
CA VAL A 44 -0.06 -6.62 -18.90
C VAL A 44 0.36 -8.08 -18.73
N GLN A 45 1.66 -8.33 -18.51
CA GLN A 45 2.20 -9.66 -18.21
C GLN A 45 1.99 -10.09 -16.75
N CYS A 46 1.31 -9.29 -15.93
CA CYS A 46 1.12 -9.54 -14.50
C CYS A 46 2.45 -9.75 -13.75
N THR A 47 3.51 -9.03 -14.13
CA THR A 47 4.79 -9.10 -13.42
C THR A 47 4.59 -8.65 -11.96
N PRO A 48 4.89 -9.49 -10.96
CA PRO A 48 4.69 -9.15 -9.55
C PRO A 48 5.44 -7.87 -9.17
N GLY A 49 4.81 -7.00 -8.37
CA GLY A 49 5.41 -5.76 -7.87
C GLY A 49 5.36 -4.57 -8.83
N VAL A 50 5.15 -4.78 -10.13
CA VAL A 50 5.22 -3.70 -11.12
C VAL A 50 3.98 -2.81 -11.10
N VAL A 51 2.80 -3.39 -10.86
CA VAL A 51 1.56 -2.60 -10.80
C VAL A 51 1.57 -1.68 -9.57
N GLU A 52 2.14 -2.16 -8.45
CA GLU A 52 2.28 -1.44 -7.20
C GLU A 52 3.19 -0.22 -7.34
N LEU A 53 4.32 -0.35 -8.05
CA LEU A 53 5.25 0.76 -8.32
C LEU A 53 4.59 1.95 -9.02
N MET A 54 3.54 1.70 -9.80
CA MET A 54 2.78 2.72 -10.51
C MET A 54 1.56 3.21 -9.71
N LEU A 55 0.85 2.31 -9.01
CA LEU A 55 -0.37 2.67 -8.28
C LEU A 55 -0.09 3.57 -7.07
N LEU A 56 1.04 3.37 -6.37
CA LEU A 56 1.43 4.19 -5.22
C LEU A 56 1.60 5.68 -5.58
N PRO A 57 2.44 6.07 -6.56
CA PRO A 57 2.57 7.48 -6.95
C PRO A 57 1.31 8.02 -7.65
N LEU A 58 0.56 7.17 -8.36
CA LEU A 58 -0.71 7.59 -8.97
C LEU A 58 -1.72 8.04 -7.91
N ARG A 59 -1.83 7.32 -6.79
CA ARG A 59 -2.70 7.71 -5.67
C ARG A 59 -2.35 9.12 -5.15
N GLN A 60 -1.07 9.40 -4.95
CA GLN A 60 -0.61 10.72 -4.50
C GLN A 60 -1.00 11.83 -5.48
N LYS A 61 -0.81 11.59 -6.79
CA LYS A 61 -1.21 12.55 -7.85
C LYS A 61 -2.70 12.85 -7.88
N ILE A 62 -3.54 11.83 -7.64
CA ILE A 62 -5.00 12.02 -7.55
C ILE A 62 -5.35 12.87 -6.33
N GLU A 63 -4.77 12.58 -5.16
CA GLU A 63 -5.02 13.33 -3.93
C GLU A 63 -4.57 14.80 -4.05
N GLU A 64 -3.41 15.07 -4.67
CA GLU A 64 -2.92 16.42 -4.98
C GLU A 64 -3.90 17.20 -5.86
N LYS A 65 -4.39 16.59 -6.96
CA LYS A 65 -5.35 17.22 -7.87
C LYS A 65 -6.69 17.50 -7.20
N GLN A 66 -7.16 16.61 -6.32
CA GLN A 66 -8.38 16.85 -5.55
C GLN A 66 -8.24 18.03 -4.59
N LYS A 67 -7.08 18.17 -3.91
CA LYS A 67 -6.81 19.32 -3.04
C LYS A 67 -6.80 20.64 -3.82
N GLN A 68 -6.13 20.69 -4.97
CA GLN A 68 -6.10 21.89 -5.83
C GLN A 68 -7.50 22.31 -6.29
N SER A 69 -8.35 21.34 -6.64
CA SER A 69 -9.74 21.61 -7.04
C SER A 69 -10.59 22.21 -5.90
N LYS A 70 -10.33 21.82 -4.64
CA LYS A 70 -11.06 22.37 -3.47
C LYS A 70 -10.62 23.81 -3.15
N VAL A 71 -9.34 24.12 -3.29
CA VAL A 71 -8.82 25.48 -3.06
C VAL A 71 -9.36 26.45 -4.11
N ALA A 72 -9.38 26.06 -5.39
CA ALA A 72 -9.94 26.88 -6.46
C ALA A 72 -11.45 27.16 -6.30
N SER A 73 -12.19 26.26 -5.66
CA SER A 73 -13.62 26.45 -5.36
C SER A 73 -13.86 27.26 -4.07
N GLY A 74 -12.90 27.32 -3.14
CA GLY A 74 -13.01 28.07 -1.88
C GLY A 74 -12.67 29.56 -2.00
N THR A 75 -11.85 29.96 -2.97
CA THR A 75 -11.41 31.36 -3.14
C THR A 75 -12.55 32.31 -3.55
N TYR A 76 -13.65 31.81 -4.12
CA TYR A 76 -14.81 32.63 -4.45
C TYR A 76 -15.77 32.90 -3.28
N GLN A 77 -15.58 32.25 -2.12
CA GLN A 77 -16.45 32.44 -0.95
C GLN A 77 -15.80 33.32 0.13
N GLU A 78 -14.46 33.37 0.21
CA GLU A 78 -13.75 34.11 1.26
C GLU A 78 -13.69 35.64 1.03
N LEU A 79 -14.00 36.12 -0.17
CA LEU A 79 -14.14 37.57 -0.42
C LEU A 79 -15.52 38.11 0.01
N GLY A 80 -16.54 37.25 0.18
CA GLY A 80 -17.89 37.66 0.56
C GLY A 80 -18.12 37.80 2.07
N THR A 81 -17.25 37.24 2.91
CA THR A 81 -17.44 37.20 4.37
C THR A 81 -16.61 38.26 5.12
N ARG A 82 -15.67 38.94 4.45
CA ARG A 82 -14.82 39.97 5.08
C ARG A 82 -15.41 41.38 5.09
N TYR A 83 -16.55 41.62 4.44
CA TYR A 83 -17.15 42.96 4.33
C TYR A 83 -18.35 43.23 5.27
N ALA A 84 -18.68 42.33 6.20
CA ALA A 84 -19.92 42.42 6.99
C ALA A 84 -19.77 42.63 8.51
N LEU A 85 -18.58 43.02 9.03
CA LEU A 85 -18.38 43.23 10.47
C LEU A 85 -17.39 44.37 10.77
N HIS A 86 -17.63 45.57 10.25
CA HIS A 86 -17.00 46.78 10.79
C HIS A 86 -17.83 48.04 10.51
N GLU A 87 -18.75 48.37 11.42
CA GLU A 87 -19.07 49.73 11.90
C GLU A 87 -20.46 49.77 12.57
N ASN A 88 -20.51 50.02 13.87
CA ASN A 88 -21.23 51.18 14.41
C ASN A 88 -20.91 51.35 15.91
N GLY A 89 -20.42 52.54 16.27
CA GLY A 89 -19.79 52.82 17.57
C GLY A 89 -20.67 53.48 18.65
N HIS A 90 -19.97 53.89 19.72
CA HIS A 90 -20.22 55.09 20.56
C HIS A 90 -21.41 54.99 21.56
N MET A 91 -21.42 55.36 22.86
CA MET A 91 -20.65 56.26 23.75
C MET A 91 -20.97 56.00 25.26
N GLU A 92 -20.15 56.57 26.16
CA GLU A 92 -20.16 56.56 27.64
C GLU A 92 -21.50 56.86 28.35
N THR A 93 -21.64 56.43 29.63
CA THR A 93 -21.77 57.32 30.84
C THR A 93 -22.11 56.54 32.13
N GLY A 94 -21.27 56.65 33.18
CA GLY A 94 -21.67 56.95 34.58
C GLY A 94 -22.19 55.88 35.59
N TYR A 95 -21.50 55.85 36.75
CA TYR A 95 -21.97 55.67 38.15
C TYR A 95 -21.97 54.30 38.88
N SER A 96 -21.00 54.18 39.81
CA SER A 96 -21.03 53.77 41.23
C SER A 96 -21.77 52.49 41.71
N SER A 97 -21.02 51.52 42.28
CA SER A 97 -20.87 51.31 43.75
C SER A 97 -20.12 50.00 44.10
N LYS A 98 -19.17 50.09 45.04
CA LYS A 98 -18.44 49.01 45.76
C LYS A 98 -19.37 48.32 46.82
N PRO A 99 -19.02 47.25 47.61
CA PRO A 99 -17.66 46.87 48.04
C PRO A 99 -17.30 45.40 48.44
N LYS A 100 -15.99 45.21 48.74
CA LYS A 100 -15.37 44.36 49.81
C LYS A 100 -15.34 42.83 49.59
N THR A 101 -14.27 42.06 49.87
CA THR A 101 -13.15 42.15 50.83
C THR A 101 -11.95 41.25 50.42
N ASN A 102 -10.72 41.72 50.73
CA ASN A 102 -9.52 41.03 51.28
C ASN A 102 -8.99 39.74 50.61
N ALA A 103 -7.69 39.48 50.43
CA ALA A 103 -6.50 39.87 51.19
C ALA A 103 -5.21 39.59 50.39
N ALA A 104 -4.12 40.26 50.79
CA ALA A 104 -2.68 39.88 50.76
C ALA A 104 -2.11 39.29 49.45
N GLY A 105 -1.01 39.76 48.86
CA GLY A 105 0.19 40.46 49.29
C GLY A 105 1.19 40.16 48.14
N LEU A 106 1.63 41.17 47.39
CA LEU A 106 2.93 41.83 47.52
C LEU A 106 4.13 41.03 46.93
N TYR A 107 4.85 41.72 46.02
CA TYR A 107 6.29 41.69 45.65
C TYR A 107 6.88 40.38 45.05
N VAL A 108 7.67 40.30 43.96
CA VAL A 108 8.89 41.00 43.47
C VAL A 108 9.17 40.47 42.03
N GLN A 109 9.25 41.33 41.00
CA GLN A 109 10.44 41.70 40.18
C GLN A 109 10.87 40.80 39.01
N GLN A 110 11.38 41.48 37.97
CA GLN A 110 11.69 41.07 36.60
C GLN A 110 13.15 40.59 36.40
N SER A 111 13.35 39.60 35.49
CA SER A 111 14.47 39.37 34.51
C SER A 111 15.93 39.23 35.01
N PRO A 112 16.96 38.77 34.22
CA PRO A 112 17.01 38.28 32.83
C PRO A 112 17.94 37.03 32.51
N ARG A 113 17.68 36.40 31.35
CA ARG A 113 18.59 35.90 30.26
C ARG A 113 19.87 35.07 30.51
N ALA A 114 19.93 33.89 29.83
CA ALA A 114 21.06 33.15 29.19
C ALA A 114 20.82 31.62 29.39
N GLU A 115 21.12 30.64 28.54
CA GLU A 115 21.86 30.51 27.28
C GLU A 115 21.54 29.11 26.69
N ARG A 116 22.07 28.87 25.49
CA ARG A 116 21.83 27.72 24.61
C ARG A 116 22.32 26.36 25.17
N MET A 117 21.64 25.31 24.71
CA MET A 117 22.19 24.17 23.93
C MET A 117 21.86 22.77 24.48
N ASN A 118 21.57 21.87 23.51
CA ASN A 118 21.60 20.40 23.56
C ASN A 118 20.28 19.65 23.87
N LYS A 119 19.46 19.45 22.82
CA LYS A 119 18.60 18.26 22.71
C LYS A 119 19.01 17.49 21.45
N GLY A 120 19.93 16.55 21.63
CA GLY A 120 20.23 15.51 20.66
C GLY A 120 19.01 14.62 20.45
N GLN A 121 18.56 14.60 19.18
CA GLN A 121 18.07 13.41 18.48
C GLN A 121 17.07 12.51 19.24
N GLN A 122 15.80 12.87 19.17
CA GLN A 122 14.74 11.86 19.07
C GLN A 122 14.15 11.97 17.67
N GLY A 123 14.80 11.26 16.75
CA GLY A 123 14.36 11.07 15.38
C GLY A 123 12.99 10.40 15.38
N TYR A 124 12.05 11.11 14.77
CA TYR A 124 10.68 10.74 14.48
C TYR A 124 10.63 9.35 13.80
N ALA A 125 10.37 8.31 14.58
CA ALA A 125 9.93 7.01 14.07
C ALA A 125 8.46 6.81 14.43
N GLN A 126 7.61 7.75 14.04
CA GLN A 126 6.17 7.50 14.00
C GLN A 126 5.89 6.79 12.67
N ALA A 127 5.98 5.46 12.69
CA ALA A 127 5.69 4.62 11.53
C ALA A 127 4.32 5.01 10.96
N LEU A 128 4.28 5.44 9.70
CA LEU A 128 3.03 5.72 9.01
C LEU A 128 2.14 4.46 9.06
N PRO A 129 0.82 4.58 9.24
CA PRO A 129 -0.09 3.43 9.30
C PRO A 129 -0.01 2.48 8.08
N GLY A 130 0.45 2.97 6.92
CA GLY A 130 0.72 2.15 5.74
C GLY A 130 1.94 1.21 5.86
N ASP A 131 2.91 1.54 6.70
CA ASP A 131 4.12 0.74 6.94
C ASP A 131 3.81 -0.48 7.84
N ALA A 132 2.94 -0.30 8.84
CA ALA A 132 2.49 -1.39 9.70
C ALA A 132 1.69 -2.45 8.92
N SER A 133 0.77 -2.03 8.04
CA SER A 133 0.00 -2.95 7.21
C SER A 133 0.87 -3.71 6.21
N PHE A 134 1.86 -3.04 5.61
CA PHE A 134 2.82 -3.68 4.71
C PHE A 134 3.69 -4.70 5.43
N ARG A 135 4.17 -4.38 6.64
CA ARG A 135 4.96 -5.29 7.48
C ARG A 135 4.18 -6.53 7.91
N ILE A 136 2.91 -6.38 8.27
CA ILE A 136 2.04 -7.53 8.60
C ILE A 136 1.88 -8.43 7.38
N GLN A 137 1.58 -7.84 6.21
CA GLN A 137 1.42 -8.60 4.99
C GLN A 137 2.73 -9.30 4.57
N LEU A 138 3.88 -8.65 4.75
CA LEU A 138 5.18 -9.27 4.49
C LEU A 138 5.40 -10.50 5.40
N ALA A 139 5.14 -10.36 6.70
CA ALA A 139 5.28 -11.46 7.65
C ALA A 139 4.33 -12.64 7.34
N GLU A 140 3.09 -12.36 6.95
CA GLU A 140 2.13 -13.39 6.49
C GLU A 140 2.65 -14.13 5.25
N ARG A 141 3.27 -13.41 4.30
CA ARG A 141 3.85 -14.01 3.10
C ARG A 141 5.08 -14.85 3.41
N GLU A 142 5.95 -14.39 4.31
CA GLU A 142 7.10 -15.16 4.79
C GLU A 142 6.66 -16.44 5.50
N GLN A 143 5.61 -16.38 6.33
CA GLN A 143 5.07 -17.57 6.98
C GLN A 143 4.46 -18.56 5.98
N ALA A 144 3.71 -18.07 4.98
CA ALA A 144 3.18 -18.91 3.91
C ALA A 144 4.31 -19.57 3.09
N LEU A 145 5.40 -18.84 2.83
CA LEU A 145 6.58 -19.38 2.15
C LEU A 145 7.18 -20.56 2.93
N LEU A 146 7.37 -20.41 4.24
CA LEU A 146 7.89 -21.48 5.10
C LEU A 146 6.97 -22.71 5.10
N ALA A 147 5.66 -22.52 5.25
CA ALA A 147 4.70 -23.63 5.22
C ALA A 147 4.68 -24.36 3.86
N CYS A 148 4.81 -23.61 2.76
CA CYS A 148 4.95 -24.20 1.43
C CYS A 148 6.26 -24.99 1.29
N GLN A 149 7.37 -24.48 1.81
CA GLN A 149 8.66 -25.18 1.79
C GLN A 149 8.61 -26.49 2.58
N GLU A 150 8.02 -26.49 3.78
CA GLU A 150 7.79 -27.71 4.58
C GLU A 150 6.95 -28.73 3.81
N THR A 151 5.86 -28.27 3.19
CA THR A 151 4.99 -29.14 2.37
C THR A 151 5.75 -29.76 1.21
N VAL A 152 6.60 -28.98 0.52
CA VAL A 152 7.44 -29.48 -0.57
C VAL A 152 8.42 -30.54 -0.07
N GLN A 153 9.06 -30.34 1.09
CA GLN A 153 9.95 -31.35 1.66
C GLN A 153 9.21 -32.66 1.97
N ILE A 154 8.01 -32.58 2.55
CA ILE A 154 7.17 -33.76 2.82
C ILE A 154 6.82 -34.48 1.52
N LEU A 155 6.41 -33.74 0.49
CA LEU A 155 6.10 -34.32 -0.82
C LEU A 155 7.34 -34.97 -1.46
N GLN A 156 8.51 -34.34 -1.38
CA GLN A 156 9.76 -34.93 -1.87
C GLN A 156 10.09 -36.25 -1.17
N MET A 157 9.94 -36.33 0.15
CA MET A 157 10.13 -37.58 0.90
C MET A 157 9.12 -38.65 0.48
N LYS A 158 7.85 -38.29 0.27
CA LYS A 158 6.81 -39.20 -0.22
C LYS A 158 7.12 -39.73 -1.61
N VAL A 159 7.55 -38.86 -2.54
CA VAL A 159 7.94 -39.25 -3.90
C VAL A 159 9.09 -40.28 -3.85
N ARG A 160 10.17 -39.98 -3.11
CA ARG A 160 11.30 -40.92 -2.96
C ARG A 160 10.86 -42.27 -2.39
N ARG A 161 9.95 -42.27 -1.41
CA ARG A 161 9.41 -43.51 -0.84
C ARG A 161 8.60 -44.31 -1.85
N LEU A 162 7.76 -43.64 -2.65
CA LEU A 162 6.97 -44.27 -3.70
C LEU A 162 7.87 -44.84 -4.81
N GLU A 163 8.88 -44.10 -5.24
CA GLU A 163 9.88 -44.56 -6.21
C GLU A 163 10.61 -45.81 -5.73
N HIS A 164 11.03 -45.83 -4.46
CA HIS A 164 11.65 -47.01 -3.86
C HIS A 164 10.71 -48.22 -3.83
N LEU A 165 9.45 -48.04 -3.45
CA LEU A 165 8.46 -49.11 -3.43
C LEU A 165 8.16 -49.65 -4.84
N LEU A 166 8.08 -48.76 -5.83
CA LEU A 166 7.89 -49.14 -7.22
C LEU A 166 9.09 -49.92 -7.75
N HIS A 167 10.32 -49.50 -7.42
CA HIS A 167 11.53 -50.24 -7.76
C HIS A 167 11.52 -51.66 -7.17
N LEU A 168 11.19 -51.82 -5.89
CA LEU A 168 11.08 -53.15 -5.26
C LEU A 168 10.02 -54.02 -5.93
N LYS A 169 8.86 -53.44 -6.29
CA LYS A 169 7.82 -54.15 -7.03
C LYS A 169 8.31 -54.62 -8.40
N ASN A 170 9.04 -53.79 -9.14
CA ASN A 170 9.61 -54.18 -10.43
C ASN A 170 10.60 -55.33 -10.29
N VAL A 171 11.53 -55.25 -9.33
CA VAL A 171 12.48 -56.34 -9.05
C VAL A 171 11.76 -57.66 -8.75
N ARG A 172 10.66 -57.60 -7.97
CA ARG A 172 9.87 -58.78 -7.65
C ARG A 172 9.12 -59.32 -8.86
N ILE A 173 8.56 -58.46 -9.70
CA ILE A 173 7.91 -58.85 -10.95
C ILE A 173 8.92 -59.55 -11.87
N ASP A 174 10.13 -59.02 -12.01
CA ASP A 174 11.17 -59.61 -12.84
C ASP A 174 11.60 -61.01 -12.34
N ASP A 175 11.77 -61.17 -11.02
CA ASP A 175 12.07 -62.48 -10.40
C ASP A 175 10.96 -63.50 -10.68
N LEU A 176 9.69 -63.12 -10.46
CA LEU A 176 8.55 -64.00 -10.71
C LEU A 176 8.39 -64.32 -12.20
N THR A 177 8.61 -63.35 -13.08
CA THR A 177 8.54 -63.52 -14.54
C THR A 177 9.60 -64.51 -15.01
N ARG A 178 10.84 -64.40 -14.51
CA ARG A 178 11.91 -65.37 -14.81
C ARG A 178 11.55 -66.78 -14.36
N ARG A 179 10.98 -66.93 -13.15
CA ARG A 179 10.57 -68.25 -12.63
C ARG A 179 9.45 -68.87 -13.47
N LEU A 180 8.46 -68.07 -13.88
CA LEU A 180 7.38 -68.52 -14.75
C LEU A 180 7.92 -69.03 -16.09
N GLN A 181 8.80 -68.27 -16.75
CA GLN A 181 9.42 -68.68 -18.01
C GLN A 181 10.20 -70.00 -17.88
N GLN A 182 10.93 -70.20 -16.77
CA GLN A 182 11.64 -71.45 -16.52
C GLN A 182 10.69 -72.65 -16.35
N VAL A 183 9.56 -72.46 -15.69
CA VAL A 183 8.55 -73.52 -15.53
C VAL A 183 7.89 -73.84 -16.87
N GLU A 184 7.53 -72.82 -17.67
CA GLU A 184 6.97 -73.01 -19.01
C GLU A 184 7.95 -73.72 -19.96
N GLN A 185 9.25 -73.40 -19.89
CA GLN A 185 10.28 -74.07 -20.68
C GLN A 185 10.46 -75.54 -20.28
N LYS A 186 10.29 -75.88 -19.00
CA LYS A 186 10.36 -77.27 -18.52
C LYS A 186 9.11 -78.10 -18.84
N GLN A 187 8.00 -77.45 -19.16
CA GLN A 187 6.73 -78.11 -19.53
C GLN A 187 6.57 -78.34 -21.04
N LYS A 188 7.43 -77.74 -21.87
CA LYS A 188 7.54 -78.00 -23.32
C LYS A 188 8.58 -79.06 -23.61
#